data_AF-A0A7J6S4K5-F1
#
_entry.id   AF-A0A7J6S4K5-F1
#
_cell.length_a   1.000
_cell.length_b   1.000
_cell.length_c   1.000
_cell.angle_alpha   90.00
_cell.angle_beta   90.00
_cell.angle_gamma   90.00
#
_symmetry.space_group_name_H-M   'P 1'
#
loop_
_entity.id
_entity.type
_entity.pdbx_description
1 polymer ?
#
loop_
_entity_poly.entity_id
_entity_poly.type
_entity_poly.pdbx_seq_one_letter_code
_entity_poly.pdbx_strand_id
1 'polypeptide(L)'
;LHVLGHTTFLWALDSDYGEPAQSTADWIPVAYYLAGGLEPRPRRHMAVYHMPMYPGLSSPGIWAQSTRLREVWERDLFAKINITVAFEHHVHAFKRTHPLRDGKVASNGSSSGFSTVFVGDGKWGVSPNDSPSEDALARDDQRFAKLGTVNHVWIAKIDLSVEGSVSLVAVDEHGVEVDSVVI
;
A
#
# COMPACT_ATOMS: atom_id res chain seq x y z
N LEU A 1 9.63 13.61 0.46
CA LEU A 1 8.93 13.54 -0.84
C LEU A 1 9.89 13.07 -1.91
N HIS A 2 9.62 11.94 -2.55
CA HIS A 2 10.40 11.47 -3.68
C HIS A 2 9.58 11.67 -4.96
N VAL A 3 10.17 12.29 -5.98
CA VAL A 3 9.56 12.46 -7.30
C VAL A 3 10.24 11.49 -8.26
N LEU A 4 9.45 10.59 -8.85
CA LEU A 4 9.90 9.60 -9.82
C LEU A 4 9.46 10.06 -11.22
N GLY A 5 10.41 10.57 -12.00
CA GLY A 5 10.12 11.21 -13.28
C GLY A 5 9.38 12.54 -13.12
N HIS A 6 8.30 12.76 -13.87
CA HIS A 6 7.56 14.03 -13.90
C HIS A 6 6.10 13.91 -13.42
N THR A 7 5.64 12.68 -13.17
CA THR A 7 4.22 12.35 -12.94
C THR A 7 3.99 11.47 -11.72
N THR A 8 5.03 10.95 -11.07
CA THR A 8 4.87 9.97 -9.98
C THR A 8 5.55 10.43 -8.71
N PHE A 9 4.88 10.27 -7.57
CA PHE A 9 5.43 10.53 -6.24
C PHE A 9 5.41 9.29 -5.38
N LEU A 10 6.50 9.12 -4.64
CA LEU A 10 6.59 8.14 -3.56
C LEU A 10 6.67 8.86 -2.22
N TRP A 11 5.73 8.53 -1.35
CA TRP A 11 5.66 9.01 0.02
C TRP A 11 6.15 7.93 0.98
N ALA A 12 7.27 8.17 1.64
CA ALA A 12 7.68 7.38 2.80
C ALA A 12 7.00 7.96 4.03
N LEU A 13 6.07 7.19 4.63
CA LEU A 13 5.25 7.63 5.75
C LEU A 13 5.75 7.01 7.05
N ASP A 14 5.66 7.76 8.14
CA ASP A 14 5.86 7.24 9.48
C ASP A 14 4.55 6.66 10.00
N SER A 15 4.55 5.37 10.32
CA SER A 15 3.35 4.64 10.73
C SER A 15 3.06 4.76 12.22
N ASP A 16 3.01 6.00 12.72
CA ASP A 16 2.68 6.37 14.11
C ASP A 16 3.79 6.06 15.15
N TYR A 17 5.06 5.91 14.74
CA TYR A 17 6.18 5.65 15.66
C TYR A 17 6.86 6.92 16.17
N GLY A 18 7.03 7.92 15.30
CA GLY A 18 7.63 9.20 15.63
C GLY A 18 6.59 10.30 15.78
N GLU A 19 5.60 10.33 14.89
CA GLU A 19 4.55 11.36 14.82
C GLU A 19 3.15 10.73 14.68
N PRO A 20 2.11 11.36 15.28
CA PRO A 20 0.74 10.92 15.10
C PRO A 20 0.33 10.75 13.64
N ALA A 21 -0.44 9.70 13.34
CA ALA A 21 -1.02 9.48 12.01
C ALA A 21 -1.71 10.73 11.43
N GLN A 22 -2.38 11.51 12.30
CA GLN A 22 -3.03 12.78 11.93
C GLN A 22 -2.04 13.83 11.44
N SER A 23 -0.88 13.98 12.09
CA SER A 23 0.17 14.92 11.68
C SER A 23 0.61 14.65 10.23
N THR A 24 0.77 13.37 9.87
CA THR A 24 1.10 12.96 8.50
C THR A 24 -0.04 13.30 7.52
N ALA A 25 -1.29 13.03 7.90
CA ALA A 25 -2.46 13.29 7.06
C ALA A 25 -2.73 14.79 6.83
N ASP A 26 -2.39 15.64 7.82
CA ASP A 26 -2.53 17.09 7.71
C ASP A 26 -1.40 17.70 6.87
N TRP A 27 -0.17 17.21 7.06
CA TRP A 27 1.02 17.78 6.42
C TRP A 27 1.13 17.46 4.93
N ILE A 28 0.86 16.22 4.52
CA ILE A 28 1.12 15.78 3.13
C ILE A 28 0.33 16.56 2.07
N PRO A 29 -0.99 16.77 2.20
CA PRO A 29 -1.73 17.55 1.20
C PRO A 29 -1.18 18.97 1.04
N VAL A 30 -0.75 19.58 2.14
CA VAL A 30 -0.11 20.91 2.14
C VAL A 30 1.26 20.85 1.47
N ALA A 31 2.11 19.89 1.83
CA ALA A 31 3.42 19.70 1.24
C ALA A 31 3.33 19.43 -0.28
N TYR A 32 2.35 18.63 -0.70
CA TYR A 32 2.05 18.38 -2.11
C TYR A 32 1.63 19.65 -2.84
N TYR A 33 0.71 20.42 -2.26
CA TYR A 33 0.28 21.70 -2.81
C TYR A 33 1.47 22.66 -3.00
N LEU A 34 2.29 22.84 -1.96
CA LEU A 34 3.45 23.73 -1.98
C LEU A 34 4.54 23.29 -2.98
N ALA A 35 4.61 22.00 -3.29
CA ALA A 35 5.50 21.44 -4.30
C ALA A 35 4.99 21.61 -5.75
N GLY A 36 3.95 22.43 -5.98
CA GLY A 36 3.34 22.62 -7.30
C GLY A 36 2.39 21.49 -7.70
N GLY A 37 1.74 20.86 -6.71
CA GLY A 37 0.80 19.75 -6.90
C GLY A 37 -0.51 20.12 -7.59
N LEU A 38 -0.79 21.42 -7.80
CA LEU A 38 -1.98 21.88 -8.52
C LEU A 38 -1.80 22.07 -10.02
N GLU A 39 -0.61 21.81 -10.55
CA GLU A 39 -0.40 21.80 -12.00
C GLU A 39 -1.36 20.80 -12.67
N PRO A 40 -1.96 21.13 -13.83
CA PRO A 40 -3.03 20.35 -14.47
C PRO A 40 -2.56 19.05 -15.14
N ARG A 41 -1.54 18.39 -14.56
CA ARG A 41 -0.97 17.14 -15.06
C ARG A 41 -1.46 15.98 -14.19
N PRO A 42 -1.81 14.82 -14.77
CA PRO A 42 -2.08 13.62 -14.00
C PRO A 42 -0.88 13.27 -13.14
N ARG A 43 -1.11 13.07 -11.84
CA ARG A 43 -0.07 12.70 -10.89
C ARG A 43 -0.45 11.42 -10.15
N ARG A 44 0.49 10.48 -10.11
CA ARG A 44 0.36 9.16 -9.49
C ARG A 44 1.02 9.22 -8.12
N HIS A 45 0.30 8.78 -7.10
CA HIS A 45 0.80 8.78 -5.72
C HIS A 45 0.90 7.36 -5.20
N MET A 46 2.08 7.04 -4.66
CA MET A 46 2.39 5.75 -4.03
C MET A 46 2.85 6.03 -2.60
N ALA A 47 2.55 5.12 -1.68
CA ALA A 47 2.98 5.21 -0.29
C ALA A 47 3.78 3.97 0.12
N VAL A 48 4.77 4.17 1.00
CA VAL A 48 5.52 3.09 1.65
C VAL A 48 5.63 3.39 3.14
N TYR A 49 5.30 2.41 3.98
CA TYR A 49 5.30 2.56 5.44
C TYR A 49 5.35 1.21 6.16
N HIS A 50 5.68 1.24 7.45
CA HIS A 50 5.96 0.01 8.20
C HIS A 50 4.70 -0.75 8.62
N MET A 51 3.84 -0.16 9.47
CA MET A 51 2.63 -0.84 9.98
C MET A 51 1.52 -0.89 8.92
N PRO A 52 1.03 -2.07 8.53
CA PRO A 52 -0.02 -2.18 7.53
C PRO A 52 -1.35 -1.63 8.04
N MET A 53 -2.12 -0.96 7.19
CA MET A 53 -3.54 -0.66 7.44
C MET A 53 -4.41 -1.91 7.23
N TYR A 54 -3.96 -2.84 6.37
CA TYR A 54 -4.63 -4.11 6.08
C TYR A 54 -3.69 -5.29 6.31
N PRO A 55 -3.38 -5.65 7.56
CA PRO A 55 -2.49 -6.78 7.86
C PRO A 55 -3.07 -8.09 7.29
N GLY A 56 -2.25 -8.89 6.61
CA GLY A 56 -2.63 -10.19 6.05
C GLY A 56 -2.87 -11.31 7.06
N LEU A 57 -2.93 -11.00 8.37
CA LEU A 57 -3.15 -11.96 9.45
C LEU A 57 -4.53 -11.82 10.10
N SER A 58 -5.07 -12.95 10.54
CA SER A 58 -6.25 -13.06 11.42
C SER A 58 -5.90 -12.76 12.87
N SER A 59 -5.13 -11.70 13.16
CA SER A 59 -4.69 -11.35 14.50
C SER A 59 -5.36 -10.07 15.00
N PRO A 60 -6.31 -10.15 15.96
CA PRO A 60 -7.01 -8.97 16.49
C PRO A 60 -6.06 -7.89 17.03
N GLY A 61 -4.95 -8.30 17.65
CA GLY A 61 -3.96 -7.37 18.20
C GLY A 61 -3.24 -6.55 17.12
N ILE A 62 -2.94 -7.14 15.97
CA ILE A 62 -2.34 -6.42 14.83
C ILE A 62 -3.37 -5.51 14.17
N TRP A 63 -4.61 -5.99 13.98
CA TRP A 63 -5.70 -5.19 13.43
C TRP A 63 -6.01 -3.96 14.29
N ALA A 64 -5.99 -4.10 15.61
CA ALA A 64 -6.21 -3.00 16.56
C ALA A 64 -5.14 -1.91 16.45
N GLN A 65 -3.86 -2.28 16.33
CA GLN A 65 -2.76 -1.33 16.12
C GLN A 65 -2.89 -0.58 14.79
N SER A 66 -3.42 -1.25 13.78
CA SER A 66 -3.59 -0.72 12.42
C SER A 66 -4.79 0.21 12.27
N THR A 67 -5.72 0.20 13.24
CA THR A 67 -7.00 0.92 13.14
C THR A 67 -6.83 2.42 12.99
N ARG A 68 -5.92 3.04 13.76
CA ARG A 68 -5.72 4.49 13.70
C ARG A 68 -5.21 4.94 12.33
N LEU A 69 -4.24 4.21 11.77
CA LEU A 69 -3.73 4.48 10.43
C LEU A 69 -4.85 4.38 9.40
N ARG A 70 -5.64 3.29 9.46
CA ARG A 70 -6.74 3.04 8.53
C ARG A 70 -7.84 4.12 8.60
N GLU A 71 -8.24 4.50 9.81
CA GLU A 71 -9.31 5.48 10.02
C GLU A 71 -8.93 6.89 9.57
N VAL A 72 -7.67 7.29 9.81
CA VAL A 72 -7.17 8.62 9.48
C VAL A 72 -6.66 8.66 8.04
N TRP A 73 -5.72 7.80 7.67
CA TRP A 73 -5.04 7.92 6.37
C TRP A 73 -5.92 7.61 5.18
N GLU A 74 -6.84 6.64 5.24
CA GLU A 74 -7.69 6.39 4.07
C GLU A 74 -8.53 7.61 3.69
N ARG A 75 -9.13 8.25 4.70
CA ARG A 75 -10.07 9.35 4.52
C ARG A 75 -9.37 10.70 4.36
N ASP A 76 -8.39 10.96 5.20
CA ASP A 76 -7.79 12.28 5.32
C ASP A 76 -6.52 12.44 4.49
N LEU A 77 -5.95 11.36 3.96
CA LEU A 77 -4.75 11.38 3.15
C LEU A 77 -4.96 10.73 1.78
N PHE A 78 -5.24 9.43 1.73
CA PHE A 78 -5.27 8.63 0.50
C PHE A 78 -6.40 9.10 -0.41
N ALA A 79 -7.56 9.42 0.15
CA ALA A 79 -8.66 10.01 -0.60
C ALA A 79 -8.30 11.39 -1.20
N LYS A 80 -7.58 12.24 -0.45
CA LYS A 80 -7.31 13.63 -0.86
C LYS A 80 -6.29 13.72 -1.99
N ILE A 81 -5.27 12.87 -1.97
CA ILE A 81 -4.20 12.89 -2.97
C ILE A 81 -4.19 11.64 -3.87
N ASN A 82 -5.24 10.82 -3.81
CA ASN A 82 -5.42 9.63 -4.65
C ASN A 82 -4.20 8.69 -4.67
N ILE A 83 -3.81 8.17 -3.49
CA ILE A 83 -2.78 7.12 -3.40
C ILE A 83 -3.34 5.83 -4.00
N THR A 84 -2.72 5.32 -5.06
CA THR A 84 -3.19 4.12 -5.78
C THR A 84 -2.47 2.85 -5.37
N VAL A 85 -1.26 2.98 -4.80
CA VAL A 85 -0.45 1.85 -4.31
C VAL A 85 0.10 2.15 -2.93
N ALA A 86 0.01 1.19 -2.03
CA ALA A 86 0.65 1.24 -0.72
C ALA A 86 1.46 -0.03 -0.44
N PHE A 87 2.74 0.14 -0.12
CA PHE A 87 3.65 -0.91 0.31
C PHE A 87 3.72 -0.96 1.84
N GLU A 88 3.41 -2.11 2.42
CA GLU A 88 3.33 -2.34 3.87
C GLU A 88 4.26 -3.49 4.30
N HIS A 89 4.71 -3.55 5.58
CA HIS A 89 5.85 -4.42 5.95
C HIS A 89 5.77 -5.23 7.27
N HIS A 90 5.17 -4.72 8.34
CA HIS A 90 5.37 -5.23 9.71
C HIS A 90 5.11 -6.73 9.97
N VAL A 91 4.27 -7.38 9.15
CA VAL A 91 3.59 -8.63 9.51
C VAL A 91 4.35 -9.90 9.12
N HIS A 92 5.45 -9.75 8.37
CA HIS A 92 6.25 -10.85 7.84
C HIS A 92 5.43 -11.86 7.03
N ALA A 93 4.51 -11.40 6.19
CA ALA A 93 3.72 -12.22 5.29
C ALA A 93 3.84 -11.72 3.85
N PHE A 94 3.32 -12.50 2.90
CA PHE A 94 3.01 -12.06 1.55
C PHE A 94 1.54 -11.64 1.48
N LYS A 95 1.28 -10.47 0.89
CA LYS A 95 -0.06 -9.95 0.68
C LYS A 95 -0.18 -9.14 -0.60
N ARG A 96 -1.35 -9.29 -1.25
CA ARG A 96 -1.96 -8.28 -2.11
C ARG A 96 -3.46 -8.20 -1.88
N THR A 97 -4.00 -6.98 -1.73
CA THR A 97 -5.45 -6.75 -1.69
C THR A 97 -6.05 -6.62 -3.09
N HIS A 98 -7.37 -6.74 -3.18
CA HIS A 98 -8.11 -6.07 -4.24
C HIS A 98 -7.96 -4.55 -4.10
N PRO A 99 -8.28 -3.73 -5.13
CA PRO A 99 -8.39 -2.29 -4.93
C PRO A 99 -9.43 -1.99 -3.84
N LEU A 100 -9.01 -1.31 -2.77
CA LEU A 100 -9.88 -0.98 -1.65
C LEU A 100 -10.20 0.51 -1.61
N ARG A 101 -11.40 0.83 -1.15
CA ARG A 101 -11.86 2.17 -0.79
C ARG A 101 -12.63 2.08 0.52
N ASP A 102 -12.19 2.78 1.55
CA ASP A 102 -12.81 2.83 2.87
C ASP A 102 -13.08 1.42 3.46
N GLY A 103 -12.08 0.54 3.44
CA GLY A 103 -12.26 -0.83 3.96
C GLY A 103 -12.96 -1.79 3.02
N LYS A 104 -13.38 -1.40 1.83
CA LYS A 104 -14.23 -2.22 0.95
C LYS A 104 -13.59 -2.41 -0.41
N VAL A 105 -13.79 -3.60 -0.98
CA VAL A 105 -13.43 -3.87 -2.38
C VAL A 105 -14.17 -2.89 -3.28
N ALA A 106 -13.42 -2.10 -4.06
CA ALA A 106 -14.00 -1.19 -5.04
C ALA A 106 -14.65 -2.02 -6.16
N SER A 107 -15.93 -1.76 -6.45
CA SER A 107 -16.64 -2.47 -7.52
C SER A 107 -16.10 -2.06 -8.89
N ASN A 108 -15.78 -3.06 -9.72
CA ASN A 108 -15.45 -2.88 -11.12
C ASN A 108 -16.63 -2.16 -11.81
N GLY A 109 -16.52 -0.85 -12.03
CA GLY A 109 -17.56 -0.04 -12.66
C GLY A 109 -17.82 1.33 -12.04
N SER A 110 -17.37 1.60 -10.80
CA SER A 110 -17.39 2.97 -10.28
C SER A 110 -16.17 3.72 -10.83
N SER A 111 -16.29 4.24 -12.05
CA SER A 111 -15.30 5.11 -12.71
C SER A 111 -15.11 6.47 -12.02
N SER A 112 -15.51 6.58 -10.75
CA SER A 112 -15.36 7.75 -9.90
C SER A 112 -15.02 7.30 -8.47
N GLY A 113 -13.83 7.73 -8.02
CA GLY A 113 -13.34 7.54 -6.66
C GLY A 113 -11.93 6.96 -6.61
N PHE A 114 -11.17 7.35 -5.57
CA PHE A 114 -9.88 6.74 -5.28
C PHE A 114 -10.06 5.27 -4.89
N SER A 115 -9.08 4.44 -5.24
CA SER A 115 -8.94 3.11 -4.66
C SER A 115 -7.46 2.77 -4.59
N THR A 116 -7.08 1.99 -3.59
CA THR A 116 -5.69 1.67 -3.31
C THR A 116 -5.48 0.18 -3.29
N VAL A 117 -4.42 -0.30 -3.97
CA VAL A 117 -3.93 -1.66 -3.83
C VAL A 117 -2.86 -1.67 -2.74
N PHE A 118 -3.07 -2.49 -1.71
CA PHE A 118 -2.13 -2.70 -0.62
C PHE A 118 -1.34 -3.98 -0.87
N VAL A 119 -0.01 -3.87 -0.85
CA VAL A 119 0.90 -4.99 -1.11
C VAL A 119 1.98 -5.09 -0.04
N GLY A 120 2.57 -6.28 0.08
CA GLY A 120 3.73 -6.52 0.93
C GLY A 120 3.38 -7.39 2.13
N ASP A 121 3.41 -6.81 3.32
CA ASP A 121 3.60 -7.43 4.65
C ASP A 121 5.03 -7.90 4.94
N GLY A 122 6.02 -7.44 4.17
CA GLY A 122 7.43 -7.35 4.58
C GLY A 122 8.11 -8.66 4.96
N LYS A 123 7.91 -9.69 4.13
CA LYS A 123 8.53 -11.00 4.33
C LYS A 123 10.01 -11.07 3.87
N TRP A 124 10.49 -10.15 3.02
CA TRP A 124 11.85 -10.23 2.45
C TRP A 124 12.96 -10.33 3.51
N GLY A 125 13.76 -11.40 3.45
CA GLY A 125 14.88 -11.61 4.36
C GLY A 125 14.49 -12.03 5.79
N VAL A 126 13.20 -12.26 6.05
CA VAL A 126 12.73 -12.75 7.35
C VAL A 126 12.92 -14.26 7.42
N SER A 127 13.54 -14.73 8.50
CA SER A 127 13.74 -16.16 8.76
C SER A 127 12.42 -16.95 8.72
N PRO A 128 12.41 -18.20 8.24
CA PRO A 128 11.23 -19.06 8.30
C PRO A 128 10.61 -19.15 9.71
N ASN A 129 11.43 -19.13 10.77
CA ASN A 129 10.97 -19.24 12.16
C ASN A 129 10.22 -18.00 12.67
N ASP A 130 10.42 -16.84 12.03
CA ASP A 130 9.77 -15.58 12.38
C ASP A 130 8.55 -15.29 11.49
N SER A 131 8.15 -16.28 10.69
CA SER A 131 6.98 -16.19 9.81
C SER A 131 5.71 -16.59 10.58
N PRO A 132 4.57 -15.96 10.27
CA PRO A 132 3.28 -16.49 10.68
C PRO A 132 3.05 -17.87 10.04
N SER A 133 2.27 -18.72 10.70
CA SER A 133 1.79 -19.96 10.09
C SER A 133 0.77 -19.67 8.99
N GLU A 134 0.64 -20.60 8.04
CA GLU A 134 -0.37 -20.50 6.98
C GLU A 134 -1.80 -20.38 7.52
N ASP A 135 -2.09 -21.00 8.66
CA ASP A 135 -3.38 -20.94 9.35
C ASP A 135 -3.65 -19.57 10.01
N ALA A 136 -2.61 -18.77 10.25
CA ALA A 136 -2.75 -17.44 10.84
C ALA A 136 -3.14 -16.37 9.80
N LEU A 137 -3.09 -16.69 8.50
CA LEU A 137 -3.43 -15.76 7.42
C LEU A 137 -4.94 -15.47 7.38
N ALA A 138 -5.32 -14.25 7.01
CA ALA A 138 -6.70 -13.80 6.87
C ALA A 138 -7.41 -14.32 5.61
N ARG A 139 -7.39 -15.63 5.40
CA ARG A 139 -7.85 -16.27 4.15
C ARG A 139 -9.35 -16.10 3.88
N ASP A 140 -10.15 -15.95 4.92
CA ASP A 140 -11.61 -15.75 4.81
C ASP A 140 -11.99 -14.29 4.51
N ASP A 141 -11.03 -13.36 4.57
CA ASP A 141 -11.27 -11.95 4.32
C ASP A 141 -11.20 -11.62 2.83
N GLN A 142 -12.37 -11.30 2.27
CA GLN A 142 -12.59 -11.02 0.85
C GLN A 142 -11.85 -9.79 0.32
N ARG A 143 -11.21 -8.99 1.18
CA ARG A 143 -10.36 -7.86 0.77
C ARG A 143 -9.06 -8.34 0.13
N PHE A 144 -8.56 -9.51 0.51
CA PHE A 144 -7.29 -10.02 0.03
C PHE A 144 -7.45 -10.81 -1.27
N ALA A 145 -6.72 -10.39 -2.30
CA ALA A 145 -6.64 -11.10 -3.56
C ALA A 145 -5.62 -12.24 -3.50
N LYS A 146 -4.53 -12.06 -2.75
CA LYS A 146 -3.55 -13.09 -2.45
C LYS A 146 -2.94 -12.90 -1.05
N LEU A 147 -2.67 -14.03 -0.39
CA LEU A 147 -1.97 -14.14 0.88
C LEU A 147 -1.02 -15.35 0.84
N GLY A 148 0.07 -15.28 1.59
CA GLY A 148 1.00 -16.40 1.76
C GLY A 148 2.15 -16.08 2.70
N THR A 149 3.12 -16.97 2.80
CA THR A 149 4.32 -16.82 3.66
C THR A 149 5.63 -16.75 2.87
N VAL A 150 5.54 -16.55 1.56
CA VAL A 150 6.70 -16.55 0.64
C VAL A 150 7.58 -15.30 0.82
N ASN A 151 8.89 -15.51 0.93
CA ASN A 151 9.89 -14.44 0.82
C ASN A 151 9.73 -13.76 -0.54
N HIS A 152 9.51 -12.45 -0.53
CA HIS A 152 9.27 -11.71 -1.76
C HIS A 152 9.72 -10.26 -1.65
N VAL A 153 10.07 -9.67 -2.80
CA VAL A 153 10.20 -8.23 -2.98
C VAL A 153 9.23 -7.79 -4.07
N TRP A 154 8.56 -6.66 -3.85
CA TRP A 154 7.72 -6.01 -4.86
C TRP A 154 8.56 -5.05 -5.70
N ILE A 155 8.51 -5.22 -7.02
CA ILE A 155 9.13 -4.35 -8.00
C ILE A 155 8.03 -3.54 -8.67
N ALA A 156 8.07 -2.22 -8.50
CA ALA A 156 7.18 -1.31 -9.21
C ALA A 156 7.79 -0.90 -10.56
N LYS A 157 7.07 -1.19 -11.64
CA LYS A 157 7.38 -0.76 -13.00
C LYS A 157 6.43 0.37 -13.36
N ILE A 158 6.97 1.57 -13.55
CA ILE A 158 6.21 2.80 -13.73
C ILE A 158 6.37 3.25 -15.17
N ASP A 159 5.28 3.30 -15.94
CA ASP A 159 5.27 4.02 -17.20
C ASP A 159 5.20 5.52 -16.92
N LEU A 160 6.23 6.26 -17.33
CA LEU A 160 6.32 7.70 -17.09
C LEU A 160 5.42 8.53 -18.03
N SER A 161 4.78 7.93 -19.02
CA SER A 161 3.81 8.61 -19.89
C SER A 161 2.62 9.17 -19.08
N VAL A 162 1.94 10.16 -19.65
CA VAL A 162 0.80 10.86 -19.01
C VAL A 162 -0.36 9.92 -18.74
N GLU A 163 -0.58 8.94 -19.63
CA GLU A 163 -1.59 7.87 -19.49
C GLU A 163 -1.01 6.58 -18.90
N GLY A 164 0.26 6.61 -18.49
CA GLY A 164 1.01 5.42 -18.08
C GLY A 164 0.43 4.72 -16.86
N SER A 165 0.62 3.42 -16.80
CA SER A 165 0.20 2.57 -15.68
C SER A 165 1.33 2.31 -14.70
N VAL A 166 0.97 1.80 -13.52
CA VAL A 166 1.92 1.18 -12.60
C VAL A 166 1.65 -0.31 -12.63
N SER A 167 2.66 -1.12 -12.95
CA SER A 167 2.57 -2.57 -12.72
C SER A 167 3.48 -2.96 -11.57
N LEU A 168 2.99 -3.86 -10.73
CA LEU A 168 3.74 -4.43 -9.63
C LEU A 168 4.01 -5.89 -9.94
N VAL A 169 5.25 -6.32 -9.71
CA VAL A 169 5.66 -7.72 -9.82
C VAL A 169 6.32 -8.13 -8.51
N ALA A 170 5.81 -9.15 -7.86
CA ALA A 170 6.46 -9.78 -6.73
C ALA A 170 7.37 -10.90 -7.24
N VAL A 171 8.62 -10.90 -6.79
CA VAL A 171 9.58 -11.97 -7.07
C VAL A 171 10.12 -12.55 -5.78
N ASP A 172 10.40 -13.85 -5.78
CA ASP A 172 11.03 -14.55 -4.66
C ASP A 172 12.56 -14.34 -4.61
N GLU A 173 13.20 -14.99 -3.64
CA GLU A 173 14.65 -14.96 -3.43
C GLU A 173 15.49 -15.56 -4.58
N HIS A 174 14.84 -16.28 -5.50
CA HIS A 174 15.44 -16.82 -6.71
C HIS A 174 15.11 -15.98 -7.96
N GLY A 175 14.37 -14.87 -7.79
CA GLY A 175 13.93 -14.01 -8.88
C GLY A 175 12.75 -14.59 -9.67
N VAL A 176 12.07 -15.62 -9.16
CA VAL A 176 10.88 -16.20 -9.78
C VAL A 176 9.66 -15.34 -9.44
N GLU A 177 8.84 -15.02 -10.43
CA GLU A 177 7.60 -14.28 -10.21
C GLU A 177 6.60 -15.11 -9.40
N VAL A 178 6.11 -14.53 -8.30
CA VAL A 178 5.09 -15.14 -7.43
C VAL A 178 3.72 -14.48 -7.62
N ASP A 179 3.69 -13.22 -8.05
CA ASP A 179 2.47 -12.48 -8.34
C ASP A 179 2.74 -11.23 -9.18
N SER A 180 1.71 -10.74 -9.86
CA SER A 180 1.74 -9.46 -10.53
C SER A 180 0.35 -8.82 -10.60
N VAL A 181 0.32 -7.49 -10.70
CA VAL A 181 -0.90 -6.69 -10.87
C VAL A 181 -0.61 -5.43 -11.67
N VAL A 182 -1.56 -5.02 -12.51
CA VAL A 182 -1.54 -3.74 -13.23
C VAL A 182 -2.55 -2.81 -12.58
N ILE A 183 -2.14 -1.56 -12.36
CA ILE A 183 -2.86 -0.50 -11.62
C ILE A 183 -2.95 0.73 -12.51
#